data_AF-A0A7D6VSJ0-F1
#
_entry.id   AF-A0A7D6VSJ0-F1
#
_cell.length_a   1.000
_cell.length_b   1.000
_cell.length_c   1.000
_cell.angle_alpha   90.00
_cell.angle_beta   90.00
_cell.angle_gamma   90.00
#
_symmetry.space_group_name_H-M   'P 1'
#
loop_
_entity.id
_entity.type
_entity.pdbx_description
1 polymer ?
#
loop_
_entity_poly.entity_id
_entity_poly.type
_entity_poly.pdbx_seq_one_letter_code
_entity_poly.pdbx_strand_id
1 'polypeptide(L)'
;MKYDDFVMKWRSASIDHIRVDNTHPLDFYLSKGIHDESRLVFIGGYRKVEIKDSEIIKVGIGKRADNRYSYSFMLMDNNFSDQFYRLCYDLIDSSRGCNRNEENYGYVLNLFLKWQRMMKPSGNNKLSIEGTKGLIGELIILYRELNLGRDSEELLNAWQGPEGYYQDFIFSDTWYEIKSITKRSEKISISSVEQLDVNNEGKLYIVILDKVDSVTNNTIDLNSIIILIKEKLKDDLVMLDKFMDRLDQIGYSYSKEYDEYIFEIGGIKTYSVDDKFPRVRRNKLPIEIAKLKYEIIISCINDWLVGDEEWS
;
A
#
# COMPACT_ATOMS: atom_id res chain seq x y z
N MET A 1 23.97 -13.81 12.45
CA MET A 1 24.76 -12.67 12.99
C MET A 1 23.84 -11.87 13.88
N LYS A 2 24.25 -11.48 15.09
CA LYS A 2 23.39 -10.66 15.96
C LYS A 2 23.36 -9.21 15.47
N TYR A 3 22.33 -8.45 15.85
CA TYR A 3 22.18 -7.04 15.46
C TYR A 3 23.38 -6.17 15.85
N ASP A 4 23.94 -6.34 17.05
CA ASP A 4 25.08 -5.55 17.50
C ASP A 4 26.36 -5.81 16.67
N ASP A 5 26.58 -7.08 16.28
CA ASP A 5 27.69 -7.46 15.39
C ASP A 5 27.53 -6.84 13.99
N PHE A 6 26.28 -6.80 13.51
CA PHE A 6 25.94 -6.16 12.24
C PHE A 6 26.22 -4.65 12.27
N VAL A 7 25.78 -3.94 13.31
CA VAL A 7 26.03 -2.50 13.47
C VAL A 7 27.53 -2.21 13.60
N MET A 8 28.29 -3.02 14.35
CA MET A 8 29.74 -2.88 14.44
C MET A 8 30.43 -3.06 13.07
N LYS A 9 30.01 -4.07 12.30
CA LYS A 9 30.51 -4.30 10.95
C LYS A 9 30.13 -3.19 9.97
N TRP A 10 28.96 -2.59 10.15
CA TRP A 10 28.53 -1.43 9.36
C TRP A 10 29.39 -0.20 9.66
N ARG A 11 29.68 0.05 10.94
CA ARG A 11 30.53 1.18 11.37
C ARG A 11 31.96 1.09 10.85
N SER A 12 32.46 -0.11 10.58
CA SER A 12 33.77 -0.33 9.96
C SER A 12 33.73 -0.39 8.42
N ALA A 13 32.56 -0.24 7.80
CA ALA A 13 32.44 -0.19 6.35
C ALA A 13 33.07 1.09 5.78
N SER A 14 33.80 0.93 4.67
CA SER A 14 34.39 2.02 3.90
C SER A 14 33.58 2.27 2.62
N ILE A 15 34.15 3.01 1.68
CA ILE A 15 33.56 3.20 0.35
C ILE A 15 33.45 1.86 -0.40
N ASP A 16 34.32 0.91 -0.10
CA ASP A 16 34.30 -0.41 -0.72
C ASP A 16 33.17 -1.30 -0.19
N HIS A 17 32.62 -2.13 -1.06
CA HIS A 17 31.55 -3.06 -0.71
C HIS A 17 32.07 -4.22 0.15
N ILE A 18 31.68 -4.25 1.42
CA ILE A 18 32.00 -5.33 2.35
C ILE A 18 30.82 -6.30 2.40
N ARG A 19 31.07 -7.59 2.10
CA ARG A 19 30.04 -8.60 2.24
C ARG A 19 29.57 -8.72 3.70
N VAL A 20 28.26 -8.68 3.90
CA VAL A 20 27.62 -8.72 5.23
C VAL A 20 28.06 -9.94 6.03
N ASP A 21 27.99 -11.13 5.43
CA ASP A 21 28.31 -12.41 6.06
C ASP A 21 28.55 -13.45 4.96
N ASN A 22 29.53 -14.33 5.16
CA ASN A 22 29.90 -15.38 4.20
C ASN A 22 28.95 -16.58 4.26
N THR A 23 28.15 -16.72 5.32
CA THR A 23 27.18 -17.81 5.50
C THR A 23 25.82 -17.49 4.89
N HIS A 24 25.54 -16.22 4.58
CA HIS A 24 24.26 -15.83 3.99
C HIS A 24 24.14 -16.35 2.54
N PRO A 25 23.04 -17.05 2.18
CA PRO A 25 22.87 -17.64 0.85
C PRO A 25 22.70 -16.59 -0.25
N LEU A 26 22.04 -15.46 0.07
CA LEU A 26 21.92 -14.30 -0.82
C LEU A 26 23.08 -13.31 -0.65
N ASP A 27 23.28 -12.47 -1.67
CA ASP A 27 24.43 -11.59 -1.78
C ASP A 27 24.10 -10.18 -1.28
N PHE A 28 24.48 -9.89 -0.03
CA PHE A 28 24.35 -8.57 0.59
C PHE A 28 25.71 -7.95 0.91
N TYR A 29 25.84 -6.65 0.65
CA TYR A 29 27.05 -5.88 0.89
C TYR A 29 26.72 -4.55 1.56
N LEU A 30 27.62 -4.13 2.45
CA LEU A 30 27.57 -2.83 3.12
C LEU A 30 28.63 -1.94 2.49
N SER A 31 28.32 -0.66 2.35
CA SER A 31 29.27 0.36 1.92
C SER A 31 28.83 1.71 2.44
N LYS A 32 29.73 2.69 2.37
CA LYS A 32 29.40 4.09 2.58
C LYS A 32 29.54 4.89 1.29
N GLY A 33 28.71 5.92 1.15
CA GLY A 33 28.87 6.93 0.12
C GLY A 33 30.05 7.87 0.41
N ILE A 34 30.28 8.79 -0.51
CA ILE A 34 31.41 9.74 -0.44
C ILE A 34 31.23 10.71 0.73
N HIS A 35 29.99 10.97 1.16
CA HIS A 35 29.66 11.82 2.30
C HIS A 35 29.23 11.01 3.53
N ASP A 36 29.77 9.80 3.68
CA ASP A 36 29.46 8.86 4.78
C ASP A 36 28.01 8.32 4.76
N GLU A 37 27.31 8.39 3.62
CA GLU A 37 25.94 7.88 3.51
C GLU A 37 25.90 6.36 3.59
N SER A 38 25.18 5.82 4.58
CA SER A 38 25.06 4.38 4.76
C SER A 38 24.34 3.74 3.56
N ARG A 39 24.92 2.68 2.99
CA ARG A 39 24.39 1.99 1.81
C ARG A 39 24.38 0.47 1.96
N LEU A 40 23.20 -0.13 1.81
CA LEU A 40 23.04 -1.57 1.59
C LEU A 40 23.01 -1.85 0.08
N VAL A 41 23.73 -2.86 -0.37
CA VAL A 41 23.66 -3.38 -1.74
C VAL A 41 23.21 -4.83 -1.72
N PHE A 42 22.17 -5.13 -2.48
CA PHE A 42 21.63 -6.47 -2.67
C PHE A 42 21.78 -6.89 -4.13
N ILE A 43 22.31 -8.08 -4.38
CA ILE A 43 22.36 -8.66 -5.74
C ILE A 43 21.17 -9.60 -5.92
N GLY A 44 20.20 -9.13 -6.68
CA GLY A 44 18.99 -9.87 -7.02
C GLY A 44 19.16 -10.76 -8.24
N GLY A 45 18.03 -11.14 -8.82
CA GLY A 45 17.92 -12.04 -9.95
C GLY A 45 18.08 -11.38 -11.32
N TYR A 46 17.60 -12.07 -12.33
CA TYR A 46 17.61 -11.66 -13.74
C TYR A 46 16.41 -10.76 -14.09
N ARG A 47 15.35 -10.73 -13.25
CA ARG A 47 14.22 -9.83 -13.43
C ARG A 47 14.48 -8.48 -12.77
N LYS A 48 14.32 -7.39 -13.55
CA LYS A 48 14.30 -6.03 -13.00
C LYS A 48 13.00 -5.80 -12.24
N VAL A 49 13.11 -5.30 -11.02
CA VAL A 49 12.00 -4.77 -10.23
C VAL A 49 12.22 -3.27 -10.10
N GLU A 50 11.27 -2.45 -10.52
CA GLU A 50 11.37 -1.01 -10.34
C GLU A 50 11.01 -0.65 -8.90
N ILE A 51 11.90 0.09 -8.25
CA ILE A 51 11.73 0.59 -6.88
C ILE A 51 12.03 2.08 -6.91
N LYS A 52 11.12 2.87 -6.33
CA LYS A 52 11.26 4.32 -6.28
C LYS A 52 12.05 4.75 -5.05
N ASP A 53 12.64 5.94 -5.15
CA ASP A 53 13.18 6.66 -4.00
C ASP A 53 12.07 6.95 -2.97
N SER A 54 12.46 7.06 -1.69
CA SER A 54 11.68 7.75 -0.66
C SER A 54 12.40 9.05 -0.24
N GLU A 55 11.77 9.82 0.64
CA GLU A 55 12.39 11.03 1.21
C GLU A 55 13.71 10.74 1.94
N ILE A 56 13.83 9.55 2.53
CA ILE A 56 14.98 9.17 3.37
C ILE A 56 15.90 8.14 2.71
N ILE A 57 15.45 7.39 1.70
CA ILE A 57 16.25 6.35 1.03
C ILE A 57 16.23 6.56 -0.48
N LYS A 58 17.41 6.73 -1.07
CA LYS A 58 17.62 6.74 -2.51
C LYS A 58 17.92 5.32 -3.01
N VAL A 59 17.28 4.93 -4.10
CA VAL A 59 17.40 3.59 -4.68
C VAL A 59 18.13 3.64 -6.02
N GLY A 60 19.22 2.89 -6.12
CA GLY A 60 19.97 2.68 -7.36
C GLY A 60 19.74 1.27 -7.90
N ILE A 61 19.48 1.15 -9.20
CA ILE A 61 19.27 -0.14 -9.86
C ILE A 61 20.23 -0.23 -11.04
N GLY A 62 21.10 -1.25 -11.03
CA GLY A 62 22.11 -1.47 -12.04
C GLY A 62 22.06 -2.88 -12.59
N LYS A 63 22.17 -3.04 -13.92
CA LYS A 63 22.39 -4.36 -14.52
C LYS A 63 23.88 -4.70 -14.45
N ARG A 64 24.20 -5.90 -13.98
CA ARG A 64 25.56 -6.39 -13.82
C ARG A 64 26.03 -7.16 -15.06
N ALA A 65 27.34 -7.41 -15.13
CA ALA A 65 27.96 -8.20 -16.19
C ALA A 65 27.45 -9.66 -16.24
N ASP A 66 27.02 -10.22 -15.11
CA ASP A 66 26.40 -11.55 -15.00
C ASP A 66 24.89 -11.55 -15.34
N ASN A 67 24.37 -10.46 -15.94
CA ASN A 67 22.96 -10.21 -16.27
C ASN A 67 21.99 -10.12 -15.08
N ARG A 68 22.47 -10.25 -13.83
CA ARG A 68 21.66 -10.00 -12.64
C ARG A 68 21.53 -8.50 -12.36
N TYR A 69 20.56 -8.13 -11.54
CA TYR A 69 20.36 -6.75 -11.09
C TYR A 69 20.94 -6.52 -9.69
N SER A 70 21.67 -5.43 -9.51
CA SER A 70 22.06 -4.91 -8.19
C SER A 70 21.11 -3.80 -7.78
N TYR A 71 20.67 -3.85 -6.53
CA TYR A 71 19.85 -2.85 -5.87
C TYR A 71 20.66 -2.20 -4.76
N SER A 72 20.85 -0.88 -4.81
CA SER A 72 21.52 -0.11 -3.77
C SER A 72 20.52 0.78 -3.05
N PHE A 73 20.41 0.62 -1.73
CA PHE A 73 19.59 1.43 -0.85
C PHE A 73 20.51 2.36 -0.06
N MET A 74 20.43 3.66 -0.31
CA MET A 74 21.29 4.67 0.29
C MET A 74 20.47 5.58 1.22
N LEU A 75 20.89 5.69 2.48
CA LEU A 75 20.31 6.62 3.44
C LEU A 75 20.69 8.07 3.10
N MET A 76 19.69 8.92 2.90
CA MET A 76 19.87 10.34 2.55
C MET A 76 19.84 11.27 3.78
N ASP A 77 19.20 10.84 4.88
CA ASP A 77 19.15 11.59 6.14
C ASP A 77 19.62 10.70 7.31
N ASN A 78 20.78 11.04 7.88
CA ASN A 78 21.41 10.30 8.97
C ASN A 78 20.62 10.34 10.29
N ASN A 79 19.62 11.21 10.43
CA ASN A 79 18.68 11.18 11.57
C ASN A 79 17.88 9.88 11.63
N PHE A 80 17.77 9.14 10.52
CA PHE A 80 17.07 7.86 10.43
C PHE A 80 18.02 6.65 10.42
N SER A 81 19.29 6.84 10.84
CA SER A 81 20.32 5.80 10.77
C SER A 81 19.97 4.54 11.56
N ASP A 82 19.45 4.67 12.79
CA ASP A 82 19.08 3.51 13.61
C ASP A 82 17.93 2.71 12.98
N GLN A 83 16.92 3.38 12.45
CA GLN A 83 15.80 2.72 11.78
C GLN A 83 16.28 2.08 10.47
N PHE A 84 17.18 2.74 9.74
CA PHE A 84 17.74 2.21 8.51
C PHE A 84 18.59 0.96 8.76
N TYR A 85 19.39 0.93 9.84
CA TYR A 85 20.14 -0.25 10.25
C TYR A 85 19.21 -1.40 10.63
N ARG A 86 18.11 -1.14 11.34
CA ARG A 86 17.09 -2.15 11.65
C ARG A 86 16.44 -2.71 10.39
N LEU A 87 16.01 -1.86 9.45
CA LEU A 87 15.52 -2.30 8.14
C LEU A 87 16.52 -3.22 7.47
N CYS A 88 17.79 -2.78 7.36
CA CYS A 88 18.80 -3.55 6.64
C CYS A 88 19.05 -4.90 7.32
N TYR A 89 19.12 -4.91 8.65
CA TYR A 89 19.25 -6.14 9.43
C TYR A 89 18.07 -7.08 9.17
N ASP A 90 16.84 -6.59 9.20
CA ASP A 90 15.65 -7.41 9.02
C ASP A 90 15.55 -8.01 7.62
N LEU A 91 15.95 -7.29 6.56
CA LEU A 91 16.05 -7.85 5.22
C LEU A 91 17.02 -9.03 5.15
N ILE A 92 18.17 -8.88 5.81
CA ILE A 92 19.21 -9.91 5.86
C ILE A 92 18.72 -11.09 6.70
N ASP A 93 18.21 -10.84 7.90
CA ASP A 93 17.88 -11.90 8.84
C ASP A 93 16.66 -12.72 8.38
N SER A 94 15.63 -12.05 7.87
CA SER A 94 14.42 -12.69 7.33
C SER A 94 14.68 -13.53 6.09
N SER A 95 15.79 -13.28 5.36
CA SER A 95 16.14 -14.02 4.14
C SER A 95 17.23 -15.08 4.34
N ARG A 96 17.64 -15.38 5.59
CA ARG A 96 18.66 -16.40 5.88
C ARG A 96 18.25 -17.82 5.49
N GLY A 97 16.96 -18.12 5.49
CA GLY A 97 16.41 -19.41 5.07
C GLY A 97 16.21 -19.55 3.55
N CYS A 98 16.44 -18.49 2.78
CA CYS A 98 16.18 -18.46 1.35
C CYS A 98 17.30 -19.11 0.52
N ASN A 99 16.96 -19.65 -0.65
CA ASN A 99 17.92 -20.09 -1.67
C ASN A 99 18.01 -19.07 -2.81
N ARG A 100 19.09 -19.13 -3.59
CA ARG A 100 19.32 -18.24 -4.76
C ARG A 100 18.37 -18.58 -5.91
N ASN A 101 17.17 -18.01 -5.91
CA ASN A 101 16.18 -18.11 -6.98
C ASN A 101 15.36 -16.81 -7.13
N GLU A 102 14.66 -16.65 -8.25
CA GLU A 102 13.89 -15.43 -8.57
C GLU A 102 12.82 -15.08 -7.54
N GLU A 103 12.14 -16.08 -6.99
CA GLU A 103 11.10 -15.90 -5.98
C GLU A 103 11.66 -15.27 -4.70
N ASN A 104 12.76 -15.79 -4.19
CA ASN A 104 13.42 -15.29 -2.99
C ASN A 104 14.08 -13.93 -3.22
N TYR A 105 14.54 -13.63 -4.43
CA TYR A 105 14.98 -12.28 -4.78
C TYR A 105 13.80 -11.30 -4.72
N GLY A 106 12.64 -11.68 -5.25
CA GLY A 106 11.40 -10.91 -5.14
C GLY A 106 10.96 -10.72 -3.69
N TYR A 107 11.08 -11.75 -2.85
CA TYR A 107 10.76 -11.68 -1.43
C TYR A 107 11.55 -10.59 -0.69
N VAL A 108 12.88 -10.52 -0.88
CA VAL A 108 13.73 -9.48 -0.26
C VAL A 108 13.30 -8.08 -0.71
N LEU A 109 13.03 -7.90 -2.00
CA LEU A 109 12.60 -6.60 -2.53
C LEU A 109 11.20 -6.21 -2.02
N ASN A 110 10.31 -7.19 -1.84
CA ASN A 110 9.00 -6.97 -1.21
C ASN A 110 9.12 -6.61 0.27
N LEU A 111 10.03 -7.24 1.02
CA LEU A 111 10.34 -6.84 2.39
C LEU A 111 10.87 -5.40 2.45
N PHE A 112 11.75 -5.01 1.52
CA PHE A 112 12.22 -3.63 1.43
C PHE A 112 11.06 -2.67 1.15
N LEU A 113 10.18 -2.98 0.19
CA LEU A 113 9.02 -2.15 -0.11
C LEU A 113 8.05 -2.04 1.08
N LYS A 114 7.83 -3.11 1.84
CA LYS A 114 7.06 -3.09 3.10
C LYS A 114 7.69 -2.12 4.11
N TRP A 115 8.99 -2.27 4.34
CA TRP A 115 9.74 -1.38 5.22
C TRP A 115 9.72 0.08 4.72
N GLN A 116 9.89 0.32 3.42
CA GLN A 116 9.83 1.66 2.83
C GLN A 116 8.46 2.32 3.04
N ARG A 117 7.37 1.54 3.08
CA ARG A 117 6.04 2.04 3.46
C ARG A 117 5.97 2.40 4.94
N MET A 118 6.55 1.58 5.82
CA MET A 118 6.56 1.79 7.27
C MET A 118 7.50 2.93 7.72
N MET A 119 8.64 3.12 7.04
CA MET A 119 9.66 4.14 7.38
C MET A 119 9.34 5.53 6.85
N LYS A 120 8.12 5.77 6.32
CA LYS A 120 7.68 7.15 6.09
C LYS A 120 7.85 7.90 7.42
N PRO A 121 8.51 9.07 7.43
CA PRO A 121 8.76 9.79 8.66
C PRO A 121 7.48 9.91 9.48
N SER A 122 7.52 9.48 10.74
CA SER A 122 6.51 9.77 11.76
C SER A 122 6.52 11.26 12.17
N GLY A 123 7.22 12.11 11.41
CA GLY A 123 7.12 13.55 11.48
C GLY A 123 5.98 14.02 10.57
N ASN A 124 4.84 14.36 11.16
CA ASN A 124 3.78 15.15 10.53
C ASN A 124 3.06 14.60 9.28
N ASN A 125 3.18 13.32 8.92
CA ASN A 125 2.41 12.76 7.81
C ASN A 125 0.97 12.41 8.21
N LYS A 126 0.16 13.44 8.44
CA LYS A 126 -1.30 13.30 8.39
C LYS A 126 -1.70 12.88 6.98
N LEU A 127 -2.72 12.04 6.88
CA LEU A 127 -3.36 11.76 5.61
C LEU A 127 -3.81 13.09 4.99
N SER A 128 -3.54 13.25 3.69
CA SER A 128 -4.08 14.38 2.94
C SER A 128 -5.61 14.32 2.98
N ILE A 129 -6.28 15.44 2.72
CA ILE A 129 -7.75 15.48 2.67
C ILE A 129 -8.30 14.44 1.67
N GLU A 130 -7.64 14.30 0.52
CA GLU A 130 -7.99 13.28 -0.48
C GLU A 130 -7.73 11.86 0.02
N GLY A 131 -6.61 11.62 0.71
CA GLY A 131 -6.30 10.33 1.34
C GLY A 131 -7.29 9.96 2.43
N THR A 132 -7.66 10.92 3.28
CA THR A 132 -8.70 10.80 4.31
C THR A 132 -10.05 10.46 3.68
N LYS A 133 -10.46 11.17 2.62
CA LYS A 133 -11.71 10.90 1.90
C LYS A 133 -11.71 9.51 1.23
N GLY A 134 -10.59 9.10 0.65
CA GLY A 134 -10.41 7.77 0.08
C GLY A 134 -10.57 6.68 1.15
N LEU A 135 -9.82 6.81 2.24
CA LEU A 135 -9.85 5.87 3.37
C LEU A 135 -11.25 5.79 4.01
N ILE A 136 -11.95 6.90 4.20
CA ILE A 136 -13.34 6.90 4.68
C ILE A 136 -14.22 6.06 3.76
N GLY A 137 -14.06 6.17 2.44
CA GLY A 137 -14.81 5.36 1.48
C GLY A 137 -14.55 3.87 1.62
N GLU A 138 -13.29 3.45 1.73
CA GLU A 138 -12.92 2.05 1.96
C GLU A 138 -13.51 1.53 3.28
N LEU A 139 -13.41 2.30 4.36
CA LEU A 139 -13.93 1.95 5.68
C LEU A 139 -15.46 1.89 5.72
N ILE A 140 -16.16 2.73 4.95
CA ILE A 140 -17.61 2.64 4.77
C ILE A 140 -17.99 1.30 4.14
N ILE A 141 -17.29 0.86 3.10
CA ILE A 141 -17.55 -0.44 2.47
C ILE A 141 -17.23 -1.58 3.43
N LEU A 142 -16.11 -1.49 4.17
CA LEU A 142 -15.76 -2.47 5.20
C LEU A 142 -16.85 -2.58 6.27
N TYR A 143 -17.27 -1.45 6.84
CA TYR A 143 -18.33 -1.40 7.85
C TYR A 143 -19.68 -1.91 7.32
N ARG A 144 -20.02 -1.59 6.07
CA ARG A 144 -21.22 -2.10 5.40
C ARG A 144 -21.20 -3.62 5.27
N GLU A 145 -20.10 -4.19 4.76
CA GLU A 145 -19.98 -5.65 4.58
C GLU A 145 -20.01 -6.39 5.93
N LEU A 146 -19.39 -5.84 6.98
CA LEU A 146 -19.54 -6.35 8.36
C LEU A 146 -21.00 -6.35 8.82
N ASN A 147 -21.77 -5.29 8.52
CA ASN A 147 -23.19 -5.22 8.89
C ASN A 147 -24.09 -6.15 8.09
N LEU A 148 -23.70 -6.48 6.85
CA LEU A 148 -24.37 -7.51 6.06
C LEU A 148 -24.04 -8.93 6.52
N GLY A 149 -23.21 -9.08 7.55
CA GLY A 149 -22.88 -10.36 8.15
C GLY A 149 -21.77 -11.12 7.42
N ARG A 150 -20.97 -10.44 6.59
CA ARG A 150 -19.74 -11.04 6.05
C ARG A 150 -18.76 -11.29 7.19
N ASP A 151 -18.04 -12.40 7.11
CA ASP A 151 -17.06 -12.81 8.09
C ASP A 151 -15.94 -11.76 8.24
N SER A 152 -15.63 -11.39 9.49
CA SER A 152 -14.63 -10.36 9.80
C SER A 152 -13.24 -10.74 9.36
N GLU A 153 -12.89 -12.02 9.52
CA GLU A 153 -11.59 -12.56 9.13
C GLU A 153 -11.42 -12.54 7.61
N GLU A 154 -12.40 -13.05 6.86
CA GLU A 154 -12.41 -12.98 5.39
C GLU A 154 -12.25 -11.52 4.91
N LEU A 155 -13.02 -10.59 5.47
CA LEU A 155 -13.06 -9.20 5.03
C LEU A 155 -11.76 -8.44 5.32
N LEU A 156 -11.19 -8.59 6.52
CA LEU A 156 -9.92 -7.94 6.88
C LEU A 156 -8.70 -8.60 6.21
N ASN A 157 -8.79 -9.89 5.88
CA ASN A 157 -7.81 -10.55 5.01
C ASN A 157 -7.89 -10.00 3.59
N ALA A 158 -9.09 -9.71 3.10
CA ALA A 158 -9.28 -9.19 1.76
C ALA A 158 -8.93 -7.70 1.62
N TRP A 159 -9.03 -6.89 2.69
CA TRP A 159 -8.65 -5.47 2.65
C TRP A 159 -7.14 -5.30 2.49
N GLN A 160 -6.71 -5.07 1.24
CA GLN A 160 -5.32 -5.08 0.79
C GLN A 160 -4.85 -3.72 0.26
N GLY A 161 -5.75 -2.75 0.07
CA GLY A 161 -5.42 -1.34 -0.19
C GLY A 161 -4.34 -0.78 0.76
N PRO A 162 -4.41 -1.02 2.08
CA PRO A 162 -3.38 -0.62 3.05
C PRO A 162 -1.97 -1.17 2.74
N GLU A 163 -1.87 -2.34 2.13
CA GLU A 163 -0.60 -2.96 1.76
C GLU A 163 -0.02 -2.43 0.43
N GLY A 164 -0.75 -1.54 -0.26
CA GLY A 164 -0.36 -0.96 -1.54
C GLY A 164 -0.62 -1.87 -2.74
N TYR A 165 -1.58 -2.79 -2.64
CA TYR A 165 -2.12 -3.49 -3.80
C TYR A 165 -2.87 -2.52 -4.72
N TYR A 166 -3.14 -2.97 -5.95
CA TYR A 166 -3.87 -2.15 -6.90
C TYR A 166 -5.36 -2.04 -6.55
N GLN A 167 -5.97 -3.15 -6.13
CA GLN A 167 -7.34 -3.18 -5.64
C GLN A 167 -7.39 -2.95 -4.12
N ASP A 168 -8.49 -2.35 -3.67
CA ASP A 168 -8.70 -2.11 -2.25
C ASP A 168 -9.07 -3.39 -1.50
N PHE A 169 -9.90 -4.27 -2.09
CA PHE A 169 -10.20 -5.60 -1.55
C PHE A 169 -9.97 -6.72 -2.56
N ILE A 170 -9.35 -7.81 -2.12
CA ILE A 170 -9.08 -9.00 -2.95
C ILE A 170 -9.56 -10.24 -2.20
N PHE A 171 -10.64 -10.85 -2.70
CA PHE A 171 -11.16 -12.12 -2.22
C PHE A 171 -10.69 -13.26 -3.13
N SER A 172 -11.02 -14.50 -2.76
CA SER A 172 -10.64 -15.68 -3.54
C SER A 172 -11.35 -15.74 -4.90
N ASP A 173 -12.56 -15.21 -4.99
CA ASP A 173 -13.47 -15.30 -6.14
C ASP A 173 -13.76 -13.93 -6.80
N THR A 174 -13.59 -12.82 -6.07
CA THR A 174 -13.86 -11.46 -6.56
C THR A 174 -12.90 -10.43 -5.98
N TRP A 175 -13.02 -9.17 -6.40
CA TRP A 175 -12.22 -8.05 -5.92
C TRP A 175 -13.05 -6.78 -5.94
N TYR A 176 -12.79 -5.88 -4.99
CA TYR A 176 -13.48 -4.60 -4.89
C TYR A 176 -12.49 -3.45 -5.09
N GLU A 177 -12.91 -2.48 -5.89
CA GLU A 177 -12.26 -1.17 -6.04
C GLU A 177 -13.22 -0.10 -5.56
N ILE A 178 -12.77 0.79 -4.69
CA ILE A 178 -13.55 1.85 -4.08
C ILE A 178 -13.11 3.20 -4.65
N LYS A 179 -14.10 4.04 -4.96
CA LYS A 179 -13.90 5.42 -5.40
C LYS A 179 -14.80 6.35 -4.61
N SER A 180 -14.20 7.24 -3.83
CA SER A 180 -14.90 8.30 -3.12
C SER A 180 -15.04 9.53 -4.01
N ILE A 181 -16.28 9.95 -4.31
CA ILE A 181 -16.56 11.13 -5.14
C ILE A 181 -17.48 12.13 -4.41
N THR A 182 -17.72 13.30 -5.00
CA THR A 182 -18.80 14.21 -4.56
C THR A 182 -20.04 13.95 -5.41
N LYS A 183 -21.23 14.35 -4.93
CA LYS A 183 -22.49 14.18 -5.69
C LYS A 183 -22.48 14.86 -7.08
N ARG A 184 -21.67 15.90 -7.25
CA ARG A 184 -21.52 16.63 -8.53
C ARG A 184 -20.49 16.02 -9.48
N SER A 185 -19.79 14.97 -9.06
CA SER A 185 -18.77 14.34 -9.91
C SER A 185 -19.45 13.57 -11.04
N GLU A 186 -19.10 13.88 -12.28
CA GLU A 186 -19.62 13.19 -13.47
C GLU A 186 -18.71 12.03 -13.90
N LYS A 187 -17.53 11.93 -13.29
CA LYS A 187 -16.47 11.00 -13.65
C LYS A 187 -15.80 10.42 -12.42
N ILE A 188 -15.23 9.24 -12.58
CA ILE A 188 -14.28 8.66 -11.64
C ILE A 188 -12.89 8.59 -12.27
N SER A 189 -11.86 8.81 -11.46
CA SER A 189 -10.47 8.64 -11.85
C SER A 189 -9.99 7.22 -11.56
N ILE A 190 -9.38 6.59 -12.55
CA ILE A 190 -8.62 5.35 -12.42
C ILE A 190 -7.14 5.71 -12.51
N SER A 191 -6.44 5.53 -11.40
CA SER A 191 -5.08 6.01 -11.16
C SER A 191 -3.98 5.09 -11.72
N SER A 192 -4.33 3.84 -12.03
CA SER A 192 -3.52 2.91 -12.81
C SER A 192 -4.39 1.87 -13.52
N VAL A 193 -3.87 1.34 -14.63
CA VAL A 193 -4.53 0.29 -15.42
C VAL A 193 -4.80 -0.94 -14.56
N GLU A 194 -3.85 -1.26 -13.70
CA GLU A 194 -3.88 -2.43 -12.83
C GLU A 194 -5.08 -2.48 -11.87
N GLN A 195 -5.68 -1.34 -11.53
CA GLN A 195 -6.84 -1.28 -10.62
C GLN A 195 -8.04 -2.07 -11.17
N LEU A 196 -8.27 -2.02 -12.48
CA LEU A 196 -9.38 -2.72 -13.12
C LEU A 196 -8.92 -3.87 -14.05
N ASP A 197 -7.61 -4.09 -14.22
CA ASP A 197 -7.04 -5.11 -15.11
C ASP A 197 -6.95 -6.49 -14.44
N VAL A 198 -8.09 -6.97 -13.93
CA VAL A 198 -8.22 -8.29 -13.30
C VAL A 198 -9.09 -9.19 -14.18
N ASN A 199 -8.71 -10.46 -14.32
CA ASN A 199 -9.44 -11.41 -15.15
C ASN A 199 -10.76 -11.85 -14.52
N ASN A 200 -10.80 -11.99 -13.19
CA ASN A 200 -12.03 -12.33 -12.47
C ASN A 200 -12.98 -11.13 -12.46
N GLU A 201 -14.28 -11.41 -12.40
CA GLU A 201 -15.30 -10.39 -12.20
C GLU A 201 -15.11 -9.70 -10.84
N GLY A 202 -15.20 -8.38 -10.85
CA GLY A 202 -15.05 -7.54 -9.66
C GLY A 202 -16.21 -6.61 -9.45
N LYS A 203 -16.10 -5.78 -8.43
CA LYS A 203 -17.04 -4.70 -8.16
C LYS A 203 -16.31 -3.38 -8.03
N LEU A 204 -16.86 -2.37 -8.69
CA LEU A 204 -16.47 -0.98 -8.49
C LEU A 204 -17.54 -0.32 -7.61
N TYR A 205 -17.13 0.08 -6.42
CA TYR A 205 -17.95 0.85 -5.51
C TYR A 205 -17.66 2.34 -5.68
N ILE A 206 -18.70 3.13 -5.87
CA ILE A 206 -18.65 4.58 -5.84
C ILE A 206 -19.35 5.04 -4.57
N VAL A 207 -18.57 5.58 -3.63
CA VAL A 207 -19.08 6.14 -2.37
C VAL A 207 -19.21 7.66 -2.54
N ILE A 208 -20.42 8.17 -2.37
CA ILE A 208 -20.70 9.60 -2.51
C ILE A 208 -20.47 10.26 -1.15
N LEU A 209 -19.47 11.13 -1.09
CA LEU A 209 -19.03 11.85 0.09
C LEU A 209 -18.90 13.34 -0.22
N ASP A 210 -19.79 14.15 0.37
CA ASP A 210 -19.78 15.61 0.22
C ASP A 210 -19.31 16.24 1.54
N LYS A 211 -18.28 17.10 1.47
CA LYS A 211 -17.76 17.77 2.67
C LYS A 211 -18.80 18.77 3.19
N VAL A 212 -19.06 18.75 4.49
CA VAL A 212 -19.99 19.67 5.16
C VAL A 212 -19.34 20.34 6.37
N ASP A 213 -19.90 21.46 6.82
CA ASP A 213 -19.34 22.27 7.92
C ASP A 213 -19.91 21.91 9.30
N SER A 214 -20.95 21.07 9.36
CA SER A 214 -21.60 20.68 10.61
C SER A 214 -22.06 19.23 10.61
N VAL A 215 -21.98 18.61 11.78
CA VAL A 215 -22.46 17.24 12.01
C VAL A 215 -23.98 17.16 11.87
N THR A 216 -24.46 16.18 11.12
CA THR A 216 -25.88 15.78 11.02
C THR A 216 -25.99 14.26 11.22
N ASN A 217 -27.19 13.68 11.14
CA ASN A 217 -27.35 12.23 11.35
C ASN A 217 -26.63 11.37 10.29
N ASN A 218 -26.37 11.90 9.09
CA ASN A 218 -25.81 11.14 7.96
C ASN A 218 -24.36 11.56 7.66
N THR A 219 -23.70 12.21 8.61
CA THR A 219 -22.30 12.60 8.48
C THR A 219 -21.34 11.64 9.14
N ILE A 220 -20.14 11.54 8.58
CA ILE A 220 -19.04 10.73 9.10
C ILE A 220 -17.72 11.49 8.99
N ASP A 221 -16.82 11.22 9.90
CA ASP A 221 -15.41 11.60 9.83
C ASP A 221 -14.54 10.34 9.97
N LEU A 222 -13.23 10.46 9.79
CA LEU A 222 -12.36 9.29 9.80
C LEU A 222 -12.30 8.61 11.18
N ASN A 223 -12.27 9.38 12.27
CA ASN A 223 -12.19 8.80 13.60
C ASN A 223 -13.51 8.11 13.97
N SER A 224 -14.66 8.68 13.62
CA SER A 224 -15.97 8.08 13.91
C SER A 224 -16.19 6.76 13.18
N ILE A 225 -15.86 6.63 11.89
CA ILE A 225 -15.99 5.34 11.19
C ILE A 225 -15.05 4.27 11.76
N ILE A 226 -13.84 4.66 12.18
CA ILE A 226 -12.90 3.75 12.84
C ILE A 226 -13.48 3.26 14.17
N ILE A 227 -14.09 4.15 14.97
CA ILE A 227 -14.76 3.76 16.22
C ILE A 227 -15.91 2.78 15.95
N LEU A 228 -16.74 3.02 14.93
CA LEU A 228 -17.84 2.13 14.56
C LEU A 228 -17.34 0.72 14.19
N ILE A 229 -16.25 0.62 13.43
CA ILE A 229 -15.65 -0.67 13.07
C ILE A 229 -15.04 -1.35 14.29
N LYS A 230 -14.34 -0.61 15.16
CA LYS A 230 -13.81 -1.17 16.42
C LYS A 230 -14.91 -1.78 17.28
N GLU A 231 -16.06 -1.11 17.40
CA GLU A 231 -17.21 -1.64 18.13
C GLU A 231 -17.79 -2.92 17.50
N LYS A 232 -17.68 -3.09 16.18
CA LYS A 232 -18.08 -4.33 15.49
C LYS A 232 -17.11 -5.48 15.73
N LEU A 233 -15.83 -5.17 15.90
CA LEU A 233 -14.76 -6.16 16.09
C LEU A 233 -14.42 -6.41 17.57
N LYS A 234 -15.12 -5.77 18.51
CA LYS A 234 -14.74 -5.79 19.94
C LYS A 234 -14.68 -7.18 20.58
N ASP A 235 -15.49 -8.12 20.08
CA ASP A 235 -15.55 -9.49 20.58
C ASP A 235 -14.53 -10.41 19.87
N ASP A 236 -13.88 -9.93 18.81
CA ASP A 236 -12.82 -10.61 18.05
C ASP A 236 -11.52 -9.80 18.11
N LEU A 237 -10.81 -9.96 19.21
CA LEU A 237 -9.59 -9.19 19.50
C LEU A 237 -8.49 -9.38 18.45
N VAL A 238 -8.43 -10.55 17.80
CA VAL A 238 -7.43 -10.83 16.75
C VAL A 238 -7.73 -9.98 15.52
N MET A 239 -9.00 -9.91 15.11
CA MET A 239 -9.39 -9.07 13.98
C MET A 239 -9.33 -7.58 14.29
N LEU A 240 -9.62 -7.20 15.53
CA LEU A 240 -9.43 -5.82 15.99
C LEU A 240 -7.96 -5.38 15.90
N ASP A 241 -7.03 -6.19 16.40
CA ASP A 241 -5.59 -5.93 16.33
C ASP A 241 -5.11 -5.80 14.88
N LYS A 242 -5.53 -6.75 14.02
CA LYS A 242 -5.25 -6.70 12.59
C LYS A 242 -5.78 -5.44 11.90
N PHE A 243 -6.99 -5.01 12.25
CA PHE A 243 -7.57 -3.78 11.72
C PHE A 243 -6.73 -2.55 12.13
N MET A 244 -6.26 -2.52 13.38
CA MET A 244 -5.38 -1.46 13.87
C MET A 244 -4.02 -1.46 13.15
N ASP A 245 -3.40 -2.62 12.98
CA ASP A 245 -2.15 -2.76 12.23
C ASP A 245 -2.27 -2.26 10.78
N ARG A 246 -3.41 -2.49 10.14
CA ARG A 246 -3.71 -1.99 8.79
C ARG A 246 -3.79 -0.48 8.74
N LEU A 247 -4.47 0.14 9.71
CA LEU A 247 -4.56 1.59 9.82
C LEU A 247 -3.17 2.21 10.05
N ASP A 248 -2.37 1.62 10.93
CA ASP A 248 -1.01 2.08 11.20
C ASP A 248 -0.13 2.01 9.94
N GLN A 249 -0.27 0.96 9.12
CA GLN A 249 0.44 0.82 7.83
C GLN A 249 0.09 1.92 6.81
N ILE A 250 -1.14 2.43 6.84
CA ILE A 250 -1.58 3.56 5.98
C ILE A 250 -1.03 4.89 6.50
N GLY A 251 -0.52 4.92 7.73
CA GLY A 251 -0.08 6.13 8.43
C GLY A 251 -1.23 6.84 9.14
N TYR A 252 -2.33 6.15 9.41
CA TYR A 252 -3.34 6.69 10.33
C TYR A 252 -2.80 6.65 11.76
N SER A 253 -3.03 7.74 12.48
CA SER A 253 -2.87 7.83 13.93
C SER A 253 -3.96 8.75 14.44
N TYR A 254 -4.57 8.44 15.60
CA TYR A 254 -5.64 9.27 16.13
C TYR A 254 -5.20 10.74 16.25
N SER A 255 -5.98 11.63 15.65
CA SER A 255 -5.80 13.08 15.71
C SER A 255 -7.15 13.76 15.60
N LYS A 256 -7.39 14.77 16.44
CA LYS A 256 -8.63 15.57 16.41
C LYS A 256 -8.83 16.34 15.10
N GLU A 257 -7.77 16.60 14.35
CA GLU A 257 -7.88 17.27 13.05
C GLU A 257 -8.64 16.42 12.02
N TYR A 258 -8.69 15.10 12.20
CA TYR A 258 -9.54 14.27 11.34
C TYR A 258 -11.04 14.51 11.61
N ASP A 259 -11.40 14.97 12.81
CA ASP A 259 -12.79 15.31 13.17
C ASP A 259 -13.26 16.60 12.46
N GLU A 260 -12.35 17.40 11.90
CA GLU A 260 -12.67 18.62 11.13
C GLU A 260 -13.09 18.32 9.68
N TYR A 261 -12.80 17.10 9.18
CA TYR A 261 -13.16 16.67 7.83
C TYR A 261 -14.41 15.80 7.85
N ILE A 262 -15.55 16.48 8.02
CA ILE A 262 -16.87 15.86 8.09
C ILE A 262 -17.44 15.71 6.67
N PHE A 263 -17.92 14.51 6.36
CA PHE A 263 -18.54 14.19 5.08
C PHE A 263 -19.97 13.68 5.28
N GLU A 264 -20.93 14.26 4.57
CA GLU A 264 -22.26 13.67 4.40
C GLU A 264 -22.16 12.50 3.41
N ILE A 265 -22.73 11.35 3.79
CA ILE A 265 -22.76 10.16 2.94
C ILE A 265 -24.02 10.23 2.06
N GLY A 266 -23.82 10.48 0.77
CA GLY A 266 -24.92 10.62 -0.21
C GLY A 266 -25.45 9.30 -0.76
N GLY A 267 -24.76 8.19 -0.51
CA GLY A 267 -25.12 6.85 -0.99
C GLY A 267 -23.93 6.06 -1.56
N ILE A 268 -24.19 4.80 -1.92
CA ILE A 268 -23.22 3.87 -2.49
C ILE A 268 -23.78 3.30 -3.79
N LYS A 269 -23.04 3.47 -4.87
CA LYS A 269 -23.33 2.82 -6.15
C LYS A 269 -22.36 1.69 -6.38
N THR A 270 -22.87 0.52 -6.74
CA THR A 270 -22.08 -0.69 -7.00
C THR A 270 -22.22 -1.06 -8.45
N TYR A 271 -21.10 -1.18 -9.16
CA TYR A 271 -21.04 -1.61 -10.56
C TYR A 271 -20.35 -2.95 -10.67
N SER A 272 -20.90 -3.86 -11.48
CA SER A 272 -20.22 -5.09 -11.84
C SER A 272 -19.12 -4.80 -12.87
N VAL A 273 -17.90 -5.26 -12.59
CA VAL A 273 -16.76 -5.11 -13.49
C VAL A 273 -16.45 -6.46 -14.13
N ASP A 274 -17.07 -6.70 -15.28
CA ASP A 274 -16.87 -7.89 -16.11
C ASP A 274 -15.95 -7.60 -17.31
N ASP A 275 -15.86 -8.55 -18.25
CA ASP A 275 -15.06 -8.38 -19.48
C ASP A 275 -15.64 -7.36 -20.46
N LYS A 276 -16.90 -6.97 -20.31
CA LYS A 276 -17.56 -5.96 -21.15
C LYS A 276 -17.52 -4.56 -20.54
N PHE A 277 -17.28 -4.46 -19.23
CA PHE A 277 -17.16 -3.18 -18.53
C PHE A 277 -16.10 -2.30 -19.21
N PRO A 278 -16.36 -0.99 -19.40
CA PRO A 278 -15.42 -0.10 -20.08
C PRO A 278 -14.20 0.16 -19.20
N ARG A 279 -13.16 -0.66 -19.39
CA ARG A 279 -11.86 -0.58 -18.71
C ARG A 279 -10.72 -0.70 -19.70
N VAL A 280 -9.59 -0.09 -19.35
CA VAL A 280 -8.34 -0.31 -20.09
C VAL A 280 -7.67 -1.57 -19.55
N ARG A 281 -7.25 -2.47 -20.45
CA ARG A 281 -6.50 -3.70 -20.11
C ARG A 281 -5.03 -3.52 -20.47
N ARG A 282 -4.09 -3.94 -19.61
CA ARG A 282 -2.64 -3.77 -19.85
C ARG A 282 -2.20 -4.46 -21.14
N ASN A 283 -2.78 -5.61 -21.45
CA ASN A 283 -2.49 -6.37 -22.67
C ASN A 283 -2.97 -5.70 -23.98
N LYS A 284 -3.75 -4.61 -23.90
CA LYS A 284 -4.17 -3.80 -25.07
C LYS A 284 -3.34 -2.54 -25.24
N LEU A 285 -2.44 -2.23 -24.30
CA LEU A 285 -1.56 -1.08 -24.38
C LEU A 285 -0.20 -1.47 -24.98
N PRO A 286 0.44 -0.58 -25.75
CA PRO A 286 1.84 -0.72 -26.11
C PRO A 286 2.72 -0.92 -24.87
N ILE A 287 3.75 -1.77 -24.97
CA ILE A 287 4.61 -2.12 -23.84
C ILE A 287 5.43 -0.93 -23.34
N GLU A 288 5.61 0.10 -24.17
CA GLU A 288 6.30 1.35 -23.86
C GLU A 288 5.50 2.25 -22.91
N ILE A 289 4.19 2.03 -22.75
CA ILE A 289 3.36 2.81 -21.83
C ILE A 289 3.52 2.26 -20.42
N ALA A 290 4.43 2.84 -19.63
CA ALA A 290 4.65 2.42 -18.24
C ALA A 290 3.45 2.71 -17.32
N LYS A 291 2.85 3.90 -17.44
CA LYS A 291 1.75 4.36 -16.57
C LYS A 291 0.68 5.07 -17.38
N LEU A 292 -0.57 4.72 -17.12
CA LEU A 292 -1.74 5.40 -17.65
C LEU A 292 -2.71 5.69 -16.50
N LYS A 293 -3.17 6.94 -16.45
CA LYS A 293 -4.33 7.37 -15.67
C LYS A 293 -5.44 7.70 -16.65
N TYR A 294 -6.66 7.31 -16.34
CA TYR A 294 -7.82 7.59 -17.18
C TYR A 294 -9.05 7.85 -16.34
N GLU A 295 -10.10 8.37 -16.95
CA GLU A 295 -11.37 8.63 -16.29
C GLU A 295 -12.49 7.84 -16.97
N ILE A 296 -13.49 7.46 -16.19
CA ILE A 296 -14.72 6.84 -16.68
C ILE A 296 -15.87 7.79 -16.39
N ILE A 297 -16.71 8.07 -17.40
CA ILE A 297 -17.92 8.87 -17.25
C ILE A 297 -18.99 8.00 -16.58
N ILE A 298 -19.48 8.43 -15.42
CA ILE A 298 -20.36 7.62 -14.57
C ILE A 298 -21.70 7.32 -15.25
N SER A 299 -22.28 8.32 -15.92
CA SER A 299 -23.55 8.15 -16.64
C SER A 299 -23.47 7.16 -17.81
N CYS A 300 -22.26 6.86 -18.31
CA CYS A 300 -22.02 5.93 -19.41
C CYS A 300 -21.80 4.48 -18.94
N ILE A 301 -21.78 4.22 -17.62
CA ILE A 301 -21.62 2.86 -17.06
C ILE A 301 -22.88 2.34 -16.35
N ASN A 302 -24.03 2.98 -16.56
CA ASN A 302 -25.30 2.58 -15.94
C ASN A 302 -25.73 1.15 -16.28
N ASP A 303 -25.35 0.62 -17.44
CA ASP A 303 -25.66 -0.76 -17.84
C ASP A 303 -25.01 -1.81 -16.91
N TRP A 304 -23.99 -1.41 -16.14
CA TRP A 304 -23.29 -2.24 -15.17
C TRP A 304 -23.69 -1.96 -13.71
N LEU A 305 -24.62 -1.03 -13.47
CA LEU A 305 -25.09 -0.70 -12.13
C LEU A 305 -25.89 -1.90 -11.56
N VAL A 306 -25.39 -2.47 -10.47
CA VAL A 306 -26.00 -3.63 -9.79
C VAL A 306 -26.51 -3.32 -8.39
N GLY A 307 -26.17 -2.15 -7.84
CA GLY A 307 -26.72 -1.64 -6.58
C GLY A 307 -26.66 -0.12 -6.51
N ASP A 308 -27.71 0.49 -6.00
CA ASP A 308 -27.81 1.93 -5.73
C ASP A 308 -28.49 2.08 -4.37
N GLU A 309 -27.67 2.24 -3.33
CA GLU A 309 -28.12 2.28 -1.94
C GLU A 309 -28.04 3.71 -1.43
N GLU A 310 -29.16 4.26 -1.00
CA GLU A 310 -29.17 5.49 -0.19
C GLU A 310 -28.62 5.16 1.20
N TRP A 311 -27.74 6.00 1.71
CA TRP A 311 -27.21 5.84 3.06
C TRP A 311 -28.22 6.43 4.06
N SER A 312 -29.00 5.56 4.72
CA SER A 312 -30.02 5.92 5.72
C SER A 312 -29.57 5.67 7.14
#